data_AF-A0A822FAK7-F1
#
_entry.id   AF-A0A822FAK7-F1
#
_cell.length_a   1.000
_cell.length_b   1.000
_cell.length_c   1.000
_cell.angle_alpha   90.00
_cell.angle_beta   90.00
_cell.angle_gamma   90.00
#
_symmetry.space_group_name_H-M   'P 1'
#
loop_
_entity.id
_entity.type
_entity.pdbx_description
1 polymer ?
#
loop_
_entity_poly.entity_id
_entity_poly.type
_entity_poly.pdbx_seq_one_letter_code
_entity_poly.pdbx_strand_id
1 'polypeptide(L)'
;MNQIICGILKSTHPLTVKQQLLERIRTTYNQTSCSTTIPIIERTCYFIINYVRELTLTKIDNDTLTFSRICLQCCHNPECICSIAEHLINDSHIDLSISFVQLLSDCLPIEIGRPFLERAIFERHELNNEALRFILYLITKNCQLTNGQRTIFYIKLVELVLSRLHTLDYSIEQVELFCKQLSSTIQELCYDNNNNNNNKQSNNLLNDIVNGVTGGLLTCLADTTIINEPSTALANIIDLLQECPNENLLDSFILTIDDDRLVLCLNRLARVFRWPCSTTKPSQWLVSIWKLLFKREREMLVAHSASSSIISDLISMIGNPSCYQNVIPALCWIFINQPFHLQTFASSLQSEILQLVLNNPNFLNENIEMNNLVESVRYGLKSLLNNEDYLLNHDLFNNLLQSLPKLNPIYAKNIQLMKCKSSSIENYSNEITVRVHDKVGLVNIGNTCYLNAIMQALYACTKFRMCVLNCDTLSLNNELLKSLQNLFAFLALSQRPYYRPERFWLQAKPSYFERNQQQDCQEFLRHLLDTLHEEAKKQIPN
;
A
#
# COMPACT_ATOMS: atom_id res chain seq x y z
N MET A 1 5.97 9.18 -57.01
CA MET A 1 5.09 9.13 -55.82
C MET A 1 5.67 9.90 -54.64
N ASN A 2 6.81 9.48 -54.07
CA ASN A 2 7.44 10.17 -52.91
C ASN A 2 7.58 11.69 -53.07
N GLN A 3 8.12 12.15 -54.22
CA GLN A 3 8.26 13.58 -54.52
C GLN A 3 6.93 14.32 -54.69
N ILE A 4 5.90 13.65 -55.22
CA ILE A 4 4.56 14.23 -55.43
C ILE A 4 3.89 14.46 -54.09
N ILE A 5 3.91 13.46 -53.20
CA ILE A 5 3.35 13.57 -51.85
C ILE A 5 4.08 14.67 -51.06
N CYS A 6 5.41 14.67 -51.07
CA CYS A 6 6.20 15.74 -50.43
C CYS A 6 5.87 17.12 -51.02
N GLY A 7 5.69 17.22 -52.34
CA GLY A 7 5.34 18.46 -53.03
C GLY A 7 3.95 18.97 -52.63
N ILE A 8 2.95 18.09 -52.55
CA ILE A 8 1.59 18.42 -52.12
C ILE A 8 1.60 18.93 -50.67
N LEU A 9 2.30 18.23 -49.76
CA LEU A 9 2.38 18.63 -48.36
C LEU A 9 3.06 19.99 -48.18
N LYS A 10 4.16 20.24 -48.92
CA LYS A 10 4.88 21.53 -48.92
C LYS A 10 4.16 22.67 -49.64
N SER A 11 3.18 22.36 -50.49
CA SER A 11 2.47 23.38 -51.26
C SER A 11 1.68 24.33 -50.35
N THR A 12 1.40 25.53 -50.84
CA THR A 12 0.55 26.52 -50.15
C THR A 12 -0.94 26.36 -50.46
N HIS A 13 -1.33 25.26 -51.12
CA HIS A 13 -2.72 25.01 -51.48
C HIS A 13 -3.61 24.83 -50.24
N PRO A 14 -4.91 25.18 -50.33
CA PRO A 14 -5.88 24.92 -49.26
C PRO A 14 -5.94 23.44 -48.88
N LEU A 15 -6.26 23.17 -47.61
CA LEU A 15 -6.31 21.80 -47.07
C LEU A 15 -7.24 20.88 -47.87
N THR A 16 -8.38 21.41 -48.30
CA THR A 16 -9.37 20.70 -49.13
C THR A 16 -8.82 20.26 -50.50
N VAL A 17 -7.99 21.09 -51.12
CA VAL A 17 -7.31 20.77 -52.39
C VAL A 17 -6.23 19.71 -52.17
N LYS A 18 -5.45 19.83 -51.09
CA LYS A 18 -4.46 18.82 -50.71
C LYS A 18 -5.12 17.47 -50.43
N GLN A 19 -6.26 17.45 -49.71
CA GLN A 19 -7.07 16.25 -49.45
C GLN A 19 -7.47 15.55 -50.75
N GLN A 20 -8.13 16.27 -51.67
CA GLN A 20 -8.58 15.71 -52.95
C GLN A 20 -7.42 15.14 -53.79
N LEU A 21 -6.27 15.81 -53.80
CA LEU A 21 -5.09 15.34 -54.52
C LEU A 21 -4.54 14.04 -53.91
N LEU A 22 -4.43 13.96 -52.58
CA LEU A 22 -3.97 12.74 -51.89
C LEU A 22 -4.95 11.58 -52.05
N GLU A 23 -6.25 11.82 -51.95
CA GLU A 23 -7.27 10.79 -52.15
C GLU A 23 -7.22 10.23 -53.57
N ARG A 24 -7.09 11.10 -54.58
CA ARG A 24 -6.97 10.68 -55.98
C ARG A 24 -5.71 9.86 -56.22
N ILE A 25 -4.60 10.24 -55.61
CA ILE A 25 -3.35 9.47 -55.65
C ILE A 25 -3.56 8.08 -55.03
N ARG A 26 -4.25 8.00 -53.90
CA ARG A 26 -4.55 6.74 -53.20
C ARG A 26 -5.46 5.83 -54.01
N THR A 27 -6.55 6.35 -54.59
CA THR A 27 -7.48 5.55 -55.42
C THR A 27 -6.77 5.00 -56.66
N THR A 28 -5.89 5.81 -57.26
CA THR A 28 -5.10 5.38 -58.43
C THR A 28 -4.10 4.27 -58.04
N TYR A 29 -3.51 4.37 -56.85
CA TYR A 29 -2.56 3.39 -56.31
C TYR A 29 -3.22 2.03 -55.97
N ASN A 30 -4.39 2.05 -55.34
CA ASN A 30 -5.12 0.83 -54.96
C ASN A 30 -5.72 0.07 -56.17
N GLN A 31 -5.99 0.77 -57.28
CA GLN A 31 -6.53 0.15 -58.51
C GLN A 31 -5.45 -0.58 -59.33
N THR A 32 -4.18 -0.24 -59.16
CA THR A 32 -3.05 -0.90 -59.83
C THR A 32 -2.42 -1.94 -58.93
N SER A 33 -3.09 -3.09 -58.75
CA SER A 33 -2.48 -4.30 -58.15
C SER A 33 -1.46 -4.92 -59.12
N CYS A 34 -0.34 -4.22 -59.35
CA CYS A 34 0.80 -4.74 -60.09
C CYS A 34 1.91 -5.06 -59.07
N SER A 35 2.55 -6.22 -59.20
CA SER A 35 3.57 -6.79 -58.33
C SER A 35 4.90 -6.00 -58.25
N THR A 36 4.89 -4.73 -58.67
CA THR A 36 6.03 -3.80 -58.72
C THR A 36 5.69 -2.43 -58.11
N THR A 37 4.79 -2.39 -57.14
CA THR A 37 4.52 -1.18 -56.35
C THR A 37 5.70 -0.93 -55.40
N ILE A 38 6.57 0.02 -55.76
CA ILE A 38 7.69 0.44 -54.89
C ILE A 38 7.09 1.10 -53.65
N PRO A 39 7.29 0.53 -52.44
CA PRO A 39 6.74 1.10 -51.22
C PRO A 39 7.30 2.51 -51.01
N ILE A 40 6.50 3.39 -50.39
CA ILE A 40 6.97 4.70 -49.96
C ILE A 40 8.24 4.49 -49.11
N ILE A 41 9.31 5.20 -49.46
CA ILE A 41 10.60 5.06 -48.80
C ILE A 41 10.47 5.64 -47.38
N GLU A 42 11.15 5.03 -46.41
CA GLU A 42 11.16 5.42 -45.00
C GLU A 42 11.29 6.94 -44.77
N ARG A 43 12.19 7.60 -45.51
CA ARG A 43 12.37 9.06 -45.44
C ARG A 43 11.10 9.86 -45.77
N THR A 44 10.26 9.34 -46.67
CA THR A 44 8.99 9.96 -47.04
C THR A 44 7.93 9.69 -45.98
N CYS A 45 7.90 8.48 -45.39
CA CYS A 45 7.04 8.18 -44.24
C CYS A 45 7.37 9.10 -43.05
N TYR A 46 8.66 9.29 -42.73
CA TYR A 46 9.09 10.22 -41.67
C TYR A 46 8.64 11.66 -41.98
N PHE A 47 8.79 12.10 -43.23
CA PHE A 47 8.33 13.43 -43.63
C PHE A 47 6.82 13.62 -43.47
N ILE A 48 6.02 12.63 -43.87
CA ILE A 48 4.55 12.65 -43.72
C ILE A 48 4.19 12.69 -42.23
N ILE A 49 4.75 11.79 -41.42
CA ILE A 49 4.47 11.69 -39.99
C ILE A 49 4.86 12.99 -39.27
N ASN A 50 6.04 13.55 -39.55
CA ASN A 50 6.47 14.80 -38.96
C ASN A 50 5.62 16.00 -39.42
N TYR A 51 5.17 16.03 -40.68
CA TYR A 51 4.24 17.04 -41.15
C TYR A 51 2.90 16.98 -40.38
N VAL A 52 2.37 15.77 -40.18
CA VAL A 52 1.13 15.57 -39.40
C VAL A 52 1.33 16.01 -37.94
N ARG A 53 2.48 15.69 -37.33
CA ARG A 53 2.85 16.14 -35.98
C ARG A 53 2.79 17.66 -35.84
N GLU A 54 3.50 18.38 -36.69
CA GLU A 54 3.52 19.85 -36.70
C GLU A 54 2.13 20.45 -36.96
N LEU A 55 1.35 19.83 -37.85
CA LEU A 55 0.00 20.28 -38.15
C LEU A 55 -0.92 20.17 -36.92
N THR A 56 -0.85 19.06 -36.19
CA THR A 56 -1.64 18.86 -34.97
C THR A 56 -1.17 19.69 -33.78
N LEU A 57 0.10 20.11 -33.75
CA LEU A 57 0.60 21.04 -32.72
C LEU A 57 0.09 22.47 -32.96
N THR A 58 -0.11 22.85 -34.22
CA THR A 58 -0.47 24.22 -34.61
C THR A 58 -1.97 24.45 -34.73
N LYS A 59 -2.75 23.45 -35.18
CA LYS A 59 -4.19 23.58 -35.39
C LYS A 59 -4.93 22.26 -35.10
N ILE A 60 -5.96 22.32 -34.27
CA ILE A 60 -6.79 21.16 -33.90
C ILE A 60 -8.24 21.45 -34.29
N ASP A 61 -8.59 21.20 -35.56
CA ASP A 61 -9.96 21.21 -36.05
C ASP A 61 -10.29 19.91 -36.83
N ASN A 62 -11.58 19.66 -37.07
CA ASN A 62 -12.05 18.42 -37.72
C ASN A 62 -11.46 18.24 -39.12
N ASP A 63 -11.26 19.32 -39.86
CA ASP A 63 -10.67 19.31 -41.20
C ASP A 63 -9.19 18.91 -41.17
N THR A 64 -8.46 19.40 -40.17
CA THR A 64 -7.07 19.02 -39.91
C THR A 64 -6.96 17.56 -39.52
N LEU A 65 -7.82 17.06 -38.61
CA LEU A 65 -7.80 15.65 -38.20
C LEU A 65 -8.15 14.70 -39.37
N THR A 66 -9.13 15.04 -40.19
CA THR A 66 -9.48 14.25 -41.38
C THR A 66 -8.34 14.24 -42.41
N PHE A 67 -7.72 15.39 -42.67
CA PHE A 67 -6.55 15.45 -43.55
C PHE A 67 -5.36 14.65 -43.01
N SER A 68 -5.08 14.75 -41.72
CA SER A 68 -4.00 14.00 -41.06
C SER A 68 -4.20 12.49 -41.19
N ARG A 69 -5.43 11.98 -41.05
CA ARG A 69 -5.75 10.56 -41.31
C ARG A 69 -5.43 10.15 -42.74
N ILE A 70 -5.81 10.96 -43.72
CA ILE A 70 -5.53 10.70 -45.14
C ILE A 70 -4.01 10.67 -45.40
N CYS A 71 -3.26 11.58 -44.77
CA CYS A 71 -1.81 11.63 -44.87
C CYS A 71 -1.16 10.35 -44.32
N LEU A 72 -1.52 9.92 -43.11
CA LEU A 72 -0.97 8.72 -42.49
C LEU A 72 -1.33 7.44 -43.25
N GLN A 73 -2.52 7.37 -43.86
CA GLN A 73 -2.94 6.26 -44.72
C GLN A 73 -2.10 6.10 -45.99
N CYS A 74 -1.30 7.11 -46.37
CA CYS A 74 -0.33 6.97 -47.46
C CYS A 74 0.87 6.11 -47.03
N CYS A 75 1.16 6.00 -45.73
CA CYS A 75 2.24 5.16 -45.22
C CYS A 75 1.79 3.68 -45.22
N HIS A 76 2.24 2.91 -46.20
CA HIS A 76 1.80 1.51 -46.39
C HIS A 76 2.68 0.45 -45.71
N ASN A 77 3.87 0.82 -45.22
CA ASN A 77 4.78 -0.12 -44.57
C ASN A 77 4.67 -0.02 -43.03
N PRO A 78 4.05 -1.01 -42.34
CA PRO A 78 3.86 -0.97 -40.90
C PRO A 78 5.19 -1.01 -40.12
N GLU A 79 6.21 -1.74 -40.59
CA GLU A 79 7.52 -1.81 -39.91
C GLU A 79 8.20 -0.42 -39.86
N CYS A 80 8.07 0.34 -40.94
CA CYS A 80 8.57 1.70 -41.02
C CYS A 80 7.84 2.65 -40.06
N ILE A 81 6.51 2.54 -39.96
CA ILE A 81 5.73 3.35 -39.01
C ILE A 81 6.10 2.98 -37.58
N CYS A 82 6.29 1.69 -37.27
CA CYS A 82 6.74 1.23 -35.95
C CYS A 82 8.11 1.81 -35.57
N SER A 83 9.09 1.76 -36.48
CA SER A 83 10.42 2.32 -36.23
C SER A 83 10.40 3.83 -35.99
N ILE A 84 9.59 4.56 -36.78
CA ILE A 84 9.42 6.01 -36.60
C ILE A 84 8.72 6.31 -35.27
N ALA A 85 7.69 5.55 -34.92
CA ALA A 85 6.97 5.67 -33.66
C ALA A 85 7.88 5.45 -32.45
N GLU A 86 8.76 4.44 -32.51
CA GLU A 86 9.76 4.18 -31.47
C GLU A 86 10.77 5.33 -31.33
N HIS A 87 11.28 5.86 -32.44
CA HIS A 87 12.16 7.03 -32.43
C HIS A 87 11.49 8.27 -31.83
N LEU A 88 10.24 8.55 -32.23
CA LEU A 88 9.45 9.69 -31.73
C LEU A 88 9.19 9.60 -30.22
N ILE A 89 8.98 8.40 -29.68
CA ILE A 89 8.81 8.22 -28.22
C ILE A 89 10.14 8.42 -27.48
N ASN A 90 11.25 7.91 -28.00
CA ASN A 90 12.51 7.92 -27.25
C ASN A 90 13.22 9.30 -27.24
N ASP A 91 12.93 10.20 -28.19
CA ASP A 91 13.60 11.51 -28.26
C ASP A 91 12.84 12.63 -27.53
N SER A 92 13.23 12.92 -26.28
CA SER A 92 12.59 13.91 -25.39
C SER A 92 12.43 15.33 -25.99
N HIS A 93 13.19 15.69 -27.03
CA HIS A 93 13.10 17.01 -27.67
C HIS A 93 11.96 17.15 -28.68
N ILE A 94 11.29 16.05 -29.03
CA ILE A 94 10.19 16.05 -29.99
C ILE A 94 8.85 16.26 -29.27
N ASP A 95 8.21 17.40 -29.53
CA ASP A 95 6.86 17.65 -29.02
C ASP A 95 5.82 16.78 -29.73
N LEU A 96 4.97 16.13 -28.94
CA LEU A 96 3.86 15.30 -29.42
C LEU A 96 2.56 15.92 -28.90
N SER A 97 1.53 16.03 -29.75
CA SER A 97 0.17 16.38 -29.31
C SER A 97 -0.63 15.11 -29.05
N ILE A 98 -1.61 15.14 -28.15
CA ILE A 98 -2.46 13.96 -27.86
C ILE A 98 -3.18 13.48 -29.14
N SER A 99 -3.69 14.42 -29.94
CA SER A 99 -4.33 14.11 -31.23
C SER A 99 -3.38 13.42 -32.20
N PHE A 100 -2.11 13.83 -32.25
CA PHE A 100 -1.09 13.16 -33.05
C PHE A 100 -0.84 11.74 -32.59
N VAL A 101 -0.61 11.55 -31.29
CA VAL A 101 -0.30 10.23 -30.71
C VAL A 101 -1.45 9.27 -30.98
N GLN A 102 -2.70 9.73 -30.85
CA GLN A 102 -3.88 8.93 -31.19
C GLN A 102 -3.91 8.55 -32.68
N LEU A 103 -3.75 9.52 -33.57
CA LEU A 103 -3.76 9.28 -35.02
C LEU A 103 -2.68 8.31 -35.46
N LEU A 104 -1.49 8.41 -34.87
CA LEU A 104 -0.38 7.50 -35.17
C LEU A 104 -0.61 6.11 -34.58
N SER A 105 -1.15 6.03 -33.35
CA SER A 105 -1.54 4.77 -32.71
C SER A 105 -2.58 3.99 -33.52
N ASP A 106 -3.60 4.68 -34.06
CA ASP A 106 -4.65 4.10 -34.91
C ASP A 106 -4.07 3.50 -36.22
N CYS A 107 -2.87 3.90 -36.65
CA CYS A 107 -2.19 3.40 -37.85
C CYS A 107 -1.25 2.22 -37.56
N LEU A 108 -0.97 1.92 -36.30
CA LEU A 108 -0.08 0.84 -35.88
C LEU A 108 -0.88 -0.46 -35.63
N PRO A 109 -0.25 -1.65 -35.75
CA PRO A 109 -0.85 -2.91 -35.29
C PRO A 109 -1.30 -2.79 -33.83
N ILE A 110 -2.41 -3.41 -33.45
CA ILE A 110 -3.01 -3.25 -32.11
C ILE A 110 -2.02 -3.61 -31.00
N GLU A 111 -1.17 -4.60 -31.23
CA GLU A 111 -0.14 -5.07 -30.30
C GLU A 111 0.96 -4.03 -30.04
N ILE A 112 1.14 -3.06 -30.94
CA ILE A 112 2.19 -2.04 -30.90
C ILE A 112 1.59 -0.65 -30.66
N GLY A 113 0.52 -0.31 -31.36
CA GLY A 113 -0.13 1.00 -31.31
C GLY A 113 -0.65 1.33 -29.93
N ARG A 114 -1.17 0.35 -29.20
CA ARG A 114 -1.63 0.53 -27.83
C ARG A 114 -0.47 0.78 -26.85
N PRO A 115 0.57 -0.06 -26.75
CA PRO A 115 1.75 0.25 -25.94
C PRO A 115 2.41 1.59 -26.31
N PHE A 116 2.47 1.93 -27.60
CA PHE A 116 2.95 3.22 -28.08
C PHE A 116 2.12 4.38 -27.49
N LEU A 117 0.79 4.31 -27.59
CA LEU A 117 -0.12 5.32 -27.07
C LEU A 117 0.03 5.49 -25.56
N GLU A 118 0.02 4.39 -24.83
CA GLU A 118 0.19 4.38 -23.38
C GLU A 118 1.54 5.00 -23.01
N ARG A 119 2.65 4.57 -23.63
CA ARG A 119 3.99 5.07 -23.34
C ARG A 119 4.15 6.54 -23.68
N ALA A 120 3.64 7.00 -24.82
CA ALA A 120 3.68 8.40 -25.21
C ALA A 120 2.91 9.29 -24.21
N ILE A 121 1.76 8.82 -23.72
CA ILE A 121 0.97 9.59 -22.73
C ILE A 121 1.62 9.58 -21.36
N PHE A 122 2.04 8.40 -20.87
CA PHE A 122 2.57 8.24 -19.51
C PHE A 122 4.00 8.74 -19.34
N GLU A 123 4.85 8.66 -20.37
CA GLU A 123 6.26 9.05 -20.25
C GLU A 123 6.54 10.47 -20.77
N ARG A 124 5.68 11.01 -21.65
CA ARG A 124 6.00 12.27 -22.36
C ARG A 124 5.07 13.44 -22.12
N HIS A 125 3.84 13.19 -21.68
CA HIS A 125 2.89 14.26 -21.45
C HIS A 125 2.78 14.59 -19.96
N GLU A 126 2.87 15.88 -19.62
CA GLU A 126 2.43 16.35 -18.31
C GLU A 126 0.92 16.09 -18.17
N LEU A 127 0.49 15.62 -17.00
CA LEU A 127 -0.92 15.36 -16.72
C LEU A 127 -1.72 16.67 -16.73
N ASN A 128 -2.29 17.01 -17.89
CA ASN A 128 -3.16 18.14 -18.13
C ASN A 128 -4.61 17.67 -18.40
N ASN A 129 -5.57 18.59 -18.49
CA ASN A 129 -6.99 18.26 -18.66
C ASN A 129 -7.27 17.47 -19.94
N GLU A 130 -6.54 17.72 -21.04
CA GLU A 130 -6.71 16.98 -22.29
C GLU A 130 -6.18 15.55 -22.18
N ALA A 131 -4.98 15.38 -21.59
CA ALA A 131 -4.38 14.06 -21.35
C ALA A 131 -5.27 13.25 -20.42
N LEU A 132 -5.80 13.88 -19.37
CA LEU A 132 -6.70 13.24 -18.42
C LEU A 132 -8.02 12.79 -19.08
N ARG A 133 -8.69 13.67 -19.84
CA ARG A 133 -9.91 13.33 -20.59
C ARG A 133 -9.66 12.15 -21.52
N PHE A 134 -8.50 12.15 -22.18
CA PHE A 134 -8.13 11.10 -23.10
C PHE A 134 -7.82 9.77 -22.40
N ILE A 135 -7.01 9.78 -21.33
CA ILE A 135 -6.73 8.61 -20.49
C ILE A 135 -8.04 8.00 -20.00
N LEU A 136 -8.93 8.81 -19.43
CA LEU A 136 -10.19 8.32 -18.90
C LEU A 136 -11.12 7.81 -20.02
N TYR A 137 -11.15 8.48 -21.19
CA TYR A 137 -11.85 7.97 -22.37
C TYR A 137 -11.33 6.60 -22.82
N LEU A 138 -10.01 6.40 -22.85
CA LEU A 138 -9.42 5.09 -23.14
C LEU A 138 -9.89 4.03 -22.15
N ILE A 139 -10.00 4.35 -20.85
CA ILE A 139 -10.54 3.41 -19.85
C ILE A 139 -11.98 3.04 -20.19
N THR A 140 -12.82 4.02 -20.53
CA THR A 140 -14.24 3.78 -20.82
C THR A 140 -14.46 2.95 -22.10
N LYS A 141 -13.57 3.05 -23.10
CA LYS A 141 -13.68 2.30 -24.36
C LYS A 141 -12.93 0.96 -24.37
N ASN A 142 -12.12 0.68 -23.36
CA ASN A 142 -11.30 -0.53 -23.29
C ASN A 142 -12.09 -1.78 -22.83
N CYS A 143 -13.07 -2.22 -23.61
CA CYS A 143 -13.70 -3.54 -23.44
C CYS A 143 -12.79 -4.73 -23.88
N GLN A 144 -11.53 -4.48 -24.26
CA GLN A 144 -10.61 -5.50 -24.79
C GLN A 144 -9.31 -5.68 -23.98
N LEU A 145 -9.19 -5.00 -22.84
CA LEU A 145 -8.03 -5.10 -21.94
C LEU A 145 -8.07 -6.38 -21.09
N THR A 146 -6.96 -7.12 -21.02
CA THR A 146 -6.83 -8.18 -19.99
C THR A 146 -6.72 -7.57 -18.60
N ASN A 147 -7.12 -8.30 -17.56
CA ASN A 147 -7.06 -7.81 -16.16
C ASN A 147 -5.66 -7.31 -15.78
N GLY A 148 -4.59 -8.01 -16.18
CA GLY A 148 -3.21 -7.59 -15.88
C GLY A 148 -2.82 -6.28 -16.54
N GLN A 149 -3.21 -6.08 -17.81
CA GLN A 149 -2.96 -4.82 -18.51
C GLN A 149 -3.76 -3.66 -17.90
N ARG A 150 -4.99 -3.89 -17.42
CA ARG A 150 -5.75 -2.88 -16.67
C ARG A 150 -5.03 -2.47 -15.40
N THR A 151 -4.49 -3.43 -14.64
CA THR A 151 -3.74 -3.14 -13.41
C THR A 151 -2.52 -2.28 -13.67
N ILE A 152 -1.70 -2.63 -14.67
CA ILE A 152 -0.51 -1.85 -15.05
C ILE A 152 -0.91 -0.43 -15.44
N PHE A 153 -1.98 -0.29 -16.23
CA PHE A 153 -2.51 1.00 -16.62
C PHE A 153 -2.91 1.87 -15.43
N TYR A 154 -3.66 1.31 -14.46
CA TYR A 154 -4.08 2.07 -13.28
C TYR A 154 -2.90 2.46 -12.39
N ILE A 155 -1.86 1.61 -12.26
CA ILE A 155 -0.62 1.95 -11.57
C ILE A 155 0.03 3.16 -12.23
N LYS A 156 0.22 3.14 -13.56
CA LYS A 156 0.82 4.26 -14.31
C LYS A 156 0.02 5.55 -14.21
N LEU A 157 -1.30 5.45 -14.22
CA LEU A 157 -2.18 6.61 -13.98
C LEU A 157 -1.96 7.20 -12.58
N VAL A 158 -1.88 6.37 -11.55
CA VAL A 158 -1.63 6.85 -10.19
C VAL A 158 -0.23 7.45 -10.06
N GLU A 159 0.80 6.85 -10.66
CA GLU A 159 2.16 7.42 -10.71
C GLU A 159 2.17 8.83 -11.31
N LEU A 160 1.46 9.05 -12.42
CA LEU A 160 1.32 10.38 -13.02
C LEU A 160 0.63 11.37 -12.09
N VAL A 161 -0.46 10.96 -11.44
CA VAL A 161 -1.19 11.81 -10.50
C VAL A 161 -0.30 12.17 -9.31
N LEU A 162 0.44 11.21 -8.75
CA LEU A 162 1.37 11.43 -7.65
C LEU A 162 2.51 12.39 -8.05
N SER A 163 3.08 12.20 -9.25
CA SER A 163 4.09 13.11 -9.81
C SER A 163 3.54 14.53 -9.94
N ARG A 164 2.31 14.68 -10.45
CA ARG A 164 1.67 15.98 -10.59
C ARG A 164 1.40 16.63 -9.23
N LEU A 165 0.88 15.89 -8.25
CA LEU A 165 0.68 16.41 -6.90
C LEU A 165 1.98 16.93 -6.31
N HIS A 166 3.10 16.20 -6.46
CA HIS A 166 4.40 16.64 -5.98
C HIS A 166 4.85 17.98 -6.59
N THR A 167 4.53 18.23 -7.87
CA THR A 167 4.82 19.52 -8.53
C THR A 167 3.93 20.67 -8.01
N LEU A 168 2.75 20.34 -7.48
CA LEU A 168 1.74 21.30 -7.00
C LEU A 168 1.78 21.52 -5.47
N ASP A 169 2.55 20.73 -4.73
CA ASP A 169 2.59 20.70 -3.25
C ASP A 169 2.90 22.05 -2.58
N TYR A 170 3.32 23.05 -3.35
CA TYR A 170 3.61 24.40 -2.87
C TYR A 170 2.34 25.25 -2.64
N SER A 171 1.16 24.84 -3.13
CA SER A 171 -0.10 25.57 -2.96
C SER A 171 -1.32 24.66 -2.79
N ILE A 172 -2.00 24.78 -1.65
CA ILE A 172 -3.27 24.08 -1.35
C ILE A 172 -4.33 24.40 -2.41
N GLU A 173 -4.43 25.67 -2.83
CA GLU A 173 -5.42 26.09 -3.83
C GLU A 173 -5.20 25.41 -5.19
N GLN A 174 -3.94 25.26 -5.61
CA GLN A 174 -3.62 24.60 -6.88
C GLN A 174 -3.92 23.11 -6.85
N VAL A 175 -3.64 22.44 -5.72
CA VAL A 175 -4.00 21.04 -5.49
C VAL A 175 -5.52 20.87 -5.53
N GLU A 176 -6.26 21.70 -4.79
CA GLU A 176 -7.73 21.63 -4.79
C GLU A 176 -8.32 21.87 -6.18
N LEU A 177 -7.78 22.84 -6.93
CA LEU A 177 -8.21 23.12 -8.30
C LEU A 177 -7.98 21.91 -9.21
N PHE A 178 -6.80 21.29 -9.12
CA PHE A 178 -6.49 20.06 -9.86
C PHE A 178 -7.45 18.92 -9.49
N CYS A 179 -7.70 18.69 -8.21
CA CYS A 179 -8.63 17.64 -7.76
C CYS A 179 -10.09 17.92 -8.18
N LYS A 180 -10.52 19.19 -8.19
CA LYS A 180 -11.84 19.60 -8.71
C LYS A 180 -11.96 19.34 -10.21
N GLN A 181 -10.92 19.67 -10.99
CA GLN A 181 -10.86 19.39 -12.43
C GLN A 181 -10.90 17.88 -12.72
N LEU A 182 -10.15 17.10 -11.95
CA LEU A 182 -10.15 15.64 -12.02
C LEU A 182 -11.56 15.07 -11.75
N SER A 183 -12.21 15.53 -10.69
CA SER A 183 -13.58 15.14 -10.32
C SER A 183 -14.59 15.46 -11.44
N SER A 184 -14.57 16.69 -11.94
CA SER A 184 -15.47 17.14 -13.02
C SER A 184 -15.30 16.29 -14.28
N THR A 185 -14.05 15.98 -14.64
CA THR A 185 -13.74 15.16 -15.82
C THR A 185 -14.26 13.73 -15.68
N ILE A 186 -14.12 13.14 -14.50
CA ILE A 186 -14.66 11.80 -14.21
C ILE A 186 -16.19 11.82 -14.30
N GLN A 187 -16.84 12.84 -13.73
CA GLN A 187 -18.31 12.98 -13.77
C GLN A 187 -18.83 13.15 -15.20
N GLU A 188 -18.20 13.98 -16.02
CA GLU A 188 -18.55 14.16 -17.44
C GLU A 188 -18.54 12.83 -18.19
N LEU A 189 -17.49 12.02 -18.02
CA LEU A 189 -17.35 10.74 -18.70
C LEU A 189 -18.32 9.66 -18.21
N CYS A 190 -18.68 9.69 -16.92
CA CYS A 190 -19.74 8.84 -16.39
C CYS A 190 -21.11 9.23 -16.98
N TYR A 191 -21.34 10.54 -17.20
CA TYR A 191 -22.59 11.05 -17.75
C TYR A 191 -22.74 10.76 -19.26
N ASP A 192 -21.68 10.95 -20.05
CA ASP A 192 -21.69 10.68 -21.50
C ASP A 192 -21.97 9.20 -21.83
N ASN A 193 -21.60 8.28 -20.94
CA ASN A 193 -21.93 6.86 -21.07
C ASN A 193 -23.39 6.53 -20.68
N ASN A 194 -24.02 7.31 -19.79
CA ASN A 194 -25.43 7.10 -19.40
C ASN A 194 -26.41 7.41 -20.54
N ASN A 195 -26.04 8.29 -21.48
CA ASN A 195 -26.88 8.61 -22.64
C ASN A 195 -26.87 7.50 -23.71
N ASN A 196 -25.95 6.54 -23.65
CA ASN A 196 -25.78 5.51 -24.70
C ASN A 196 -26.07 4.07 -24.26
N ASN A 197 -26.19 3.74 -22.97
CA ASN A 197 -26.56 2.38 -22.51
C ASN A 197 -27.20 2.34 -21.10
N ASN A 198 -28.01 1.31 -20.84
CA ASN A 198 -28.73 1.05 -19.58
C ASN A 198 -27.90 1.32 -18.30
N ASN A 199 -28.48 2.05 -17.32
CA ASN A 199 -27.93 2.46 -16.02
C ASN A 199 -27.13 1.40 -15.19
N LYS A 200 -27.22 0.11 -15.52
CA LYS A 200 -26.44 -0.96 -14.86
C LYS A 200 -25.00 -1.08 -15.39
N GLN A 201 -24.74 -0.76 -16.67
CA GLN A 201 -23.37 -0.86 -17.23
C GLN A 201 -22.46 0.29 -16.78
N SER A 202 -23.01 1.49 -16.61
CA SER A 202 -22.27 2.67 -16.14
C SER A 202 -21.82 2.55 -14.68
N ASN A 203 -22.68 2.05 -13.79
CA ASN A 203 -22.31 1.78 -12.39
C ASN A 203 -21.19 0.73 -12.26
N ASN A 204 -21.19 -0.28 -13.13
CA ASN A 204 -20.12 -1.28 -13.15
C ASN A 204 -18.78 -0.70 -13.60
N LEU A 205 -18.79 0.19 -14.61
CA LEU A 205 -17.59 0.85 -15.11
C LEU A 205 -16.96 1.80 -14.07
N LEU A 206 -17.77 2.60 -13.38
CA LEU A 206 -17.28 3.48 -12.32
C LEU A 206 -16.65 2.67 -11.19
N ASN A 207 -17.31 1.59 -10.74
CA ASN A 207 -16.77 0.70 -9.71
C ASN A 207 -15.44 0.06 -10.15
N ASP A 208 -15.35 -0.36 -11.41
CA ASP A 208 -14.14 -0.90 -12.01
C ASP A 208 -12.97 0.11 -12.05
N ILE A 209 -13.26 1.38 -12.32
CA ILE A 209 -12.28 2.47 -12.29
C ILE A 209 -11.82 2.72 -10.87
N VAL A 210 -12.77 2.89 -9.94
CA VAL A 210 -12.48 3.15 -8.52
C VAL A 210 -11.64 2.02 -7.92
N ASN A 211 -12.01 0.76 -8.16
CA ASN A 211 -11.25 -0.41 -7.71
C ASN A 211 -9.85 -0.46 -8.34
N GLY A 212 -9.76 -0.20 -9.64
CA GLY A 212 -8.48 -0.16 -10.35
C GLY A 212 -7.53 0.90 -9.83
N VAL A 213 -8.00 2.14 -9.70
CA VAL A 213 -7.24 3.27 -9.14
C VAL A 213 -6.86 3.00 -7.69
N THR A 214 -7.76 2.43 -6.90
CA THR A 214 -7.49 2.05 -5.51
C THR A 214 -6.36 1.01 -5.40
N GLY A 215 -6.43 -0.07 -6.20
CA GLY A 215 -5.38 -1.08 -6.24
C GLY A 215 -4.04 -0.52 -6.72
N GLY A 216 -4.07 0.34 -7.75
CA GLY A 216 -2.89 1.07 -8.22
C GLY A 216 -2.28 1.94 -7.13
N LEU A 217 -3.11 2.68 -6.39
CA LEU A 217 -2.69 3.53 -5.28
C LEU A 217 -2.04 2.74 -4.15
N LEU A 218 -2.67 1.67 -3.70
CA LEU A 218 -2.09 0.81 -2.65
C LEU A 218 -0.76 0.19 -3.11
N THR A 219 -0.64 -0.16 -4.39
CA THR A 219 0.61 -0.69 -4.97
C THR A 219 1.71 0.36 -4.99
N CYS A 220 1.42 1.60 -5.44
CA CYS A 220 2.37 2.70 -5.42
C CYS A 220 2.79 3.07 -3.99
N LEU A 221 1.84 3.14 -3.04
CA LEU A 221 2.16 3.42 -1.65
C LEU A 221 3.06 2.34 -1.03
N ALA A 222 2.95 1.10 -1.47
CA ALA A 222 3.80 0.01 -1.02
C ALA A 222 5.13 -0.12 -1.79
N ASP A 223 5.41 0.73 -2.78
CA ASP A 223 6.60 0.63 -3.61
C ASP A 223 7.86 1.14 -2.89
N THR A 224 8.83 0.25 -2.72
CA THR A 224 10.11 0.53 -2.07
C THR A 224 11.11 1.27 -2.96
N THR A 225 10.84 1.35 -4.27
CA THR A 225 11.73 1.99 -5.25
C THR A 225 11.51 3.50 -5.37
N ILE A 226 10.43 4.02 -4.80
CA ILE A 226 10.11 5.45 -4.84
C ILE A 226 11.13 6.23 -3.99
N ILE A 227 11.88 7.12 -4.66
CA ILE A 227 12.93 7.96 -4.05
C ILE A 227 12.33 9.09 -3.19
N ASN A 228 11.24 9.70 -3.67
CA ASN A 228 10.58 10.82 -2.99
C ASN A 228 9.26 10.36 -2.36
N GLU A 229 9.09 10.60 -1.08
CA GLU A 229 7.84 10.23 -0.39
C GLU A 229 6.61 10.85 -1.07
N PRO A 230 5.49 10.11 -1.15
CA PRO A 230 4.29 10.59 -1.80
C PRO A 230 3.75 11.82 -1.06
N SER A 231 3.21 12.76 -1.84
CA SER A 231 2.62 13.98 -1.31
C SER A 231 1.49 13.68 -0.31
N THR A 232 1.43 14.47 0.76
CA THR A 232 0.29 14.47 1.69
C THR A 232 -1.01 14.94 1.02
N ALA A 233 -0.92 15.72 -0.06
CA ALA A 233 -2.05 16.14 -0.90
C ALA A 233 -2.83 14.98 -1.52
N LEU A 234 -2.26 13.76 -1.50
CA LEU A 234 -2.93 12.53 -1.89
C LEU A 234 -4.26 12.32 -1.14
N ALA A 235 -4.43 12.94 0.03
CA ALA A 235 -5.68 12.91 0.78
C ALA A 235 -6.88 13.32 -0.07
N ASN A 236 -6.72 14.32 -0.94
CA ASN A 236 -7.77 14.76 -1.85
C ASN A 236 -8.15 13.69 -2.88
N ILE A 237 -7.19 12.90 -3.35
CA ILE A 237 -7.47 11.79 -4.28
C ILE A 237 -8.24 10.68 -3.58
N ILE A 238 -7.88 10.35 -2.33
CA ILE A 238 -8.63 9.39 -1.51
C ILE A 238 -10.06 9.91 -1.27
N ASP A 239 -10.22 11.20 -1.03
CA ASP A 239 -11.53 11.83 -0.87
C ASP A 239 -12.40 11.73 -2.13
N LEU A 240 -11.79 11.81 -3.31
CA LEU A 240 -12.47 11.64 -4.59
C LEU A 240 -13.00 10.23 -4.84
N LEU A 241 -12.41 9.19 -4.22
CA LEU A 241 -12.78 7.79 -4.48
C LEU A 241 -14.15 7.35 -3.91
N GLN A 242 -14.98 8.32 -3.49
CA GLN A 242 -16.37 8.21 -3.02
C GLN A 242 -16.60 7.27 -1.83
N GLU A 243 -16.26 5.98 -1.91
CA GLU A 243 -16.43 4.98 -0.87
C GLU A 243 -15.09 4.37 -0.39
N CYS A 244 -15.10 3.75 0.79
CA CYS A 244 -13.99 2.90 1.20
C CYS A 244 -13.84 1.73 0.23
N PRO A 245 -12.61 1.23 0.04
CA PRO A 245 -12.39 0.11 -0.86
C PRO A 245 -13.16 -1.11 -0.36
N ASN A 246 -13.74 -1.87 -1.28
CA ASN A 246 -14.41 -3.11 -0.92
C ASN A 246 -13.46 -4.02 -0.13
N GLU A 247 -13.98 -4.62 0.95
CA GLU A 247 -13.25 -5.57 1.81
C GLU A 247 -12.51 -6.64 0.98
N ASN A 248 -13.13 -7.16 -0.08
CA ASN A 248 -12.51 -8.16 -0.96
C ASN A 248 -11.25 -7.65 -1.67
N LEU A 249 -11.23 -6.37 -2.08
CA LEU A 249 -10.08 -5.76 -2.74
C LEU A 249 -8.93 -5.58 -1.74
N LEU A 250 -9.24 -5.05 -0.55
CA LEU A 250 -8.25 -4.90 0.52
C LEU A 250 -7.69 -6.25 0.97
N ASP A 251 -8.56 -7.25 1.12
CA ASP A 251 -8.17 -8.59 1.53
C ASP A 251 -7.29 -9.28 0.47
N SER A 252 -7.63 -9.13 -0.82
CA SER A 252 -6.74 -9.57 -1.91
C SER A 252 -5.40 -8.85 -1.91
N PHE A 253 -5.37 -7.54 -1.63
CA PHE A 253 -4.14 -6.78 -1.53
C PHE A 253 -3.27 -7.29 -0.36
N ILE A 254 -3.84 -7.44 0.84
CA ILE A 254 -3.15 -7.93 2.04
C ILE A 254 -2.55 -9.33 1.82
N LEU A 255 -3.21 -10.20 1.06
CA LEU A 255 -2.73 -11.55 0.77
C LEU A 255 -1.62 -11.62 -0.27
N THR A 256 -1.51 -10.61 -1.14
CA THR A 256 -0.55 -10.62 -2.26
C THR A 256 0.75 -9.90 -1.94
N ILE A 257 0.73 -9.02 -0.95
CA ILE A 257 1.87 -8.19 -0.58
C ILE A 257 2.63 -8.77 0.62
N ASP A 258 3.95 -8.59 0.64
CA ASP A 258 4.78 -8.92 1.80
C ASP A 258 4.62 -7.90 2.93
N ASP A 259 5.01 -8.34 4.13
CA ASP A 259 4.79 -7.66 5.40
C ASP A 259 5.50 -6.30 5.47
N ASP A 260 6.72 -6.22 4.96
CA ASP A 260 7.52 -4.99 4.97
C ASP A 260 6.90 -3.93 4.06
N ARG A 261 6.51 -4.32 2.85
CA ARG A 261 5.82 -3.44 1.90
C ARG A 261 4.44 -3.02 2.41
N LEU A 262 3.73 -3.91 3.10
CA LEU A 262 2.44 -3.59 3.72
C LEU A 262 2.61 -2.55 4.82
N VAL A 263 3.58 -2.73 5.73
CA VAL A 263 3.88 -1.76 6.79
C VAL A 263 4.27 -0.42 6.19
N LEU A 264 5.11 -0.39 5.14
CA LEU A 264 5.46 0.83 4.42
C LEU A 264 4.23 1.54 3.85
N CYS A 265 3.31 0.79 3.22
CA CYS A 265 2.07 1.32 2.67
C CYS A 265 1.20 1.96 3.77
N LEU A 266 1.02 1.28 4.90
CA LEU A 266 0.25 1.79 6.04
C LEU A 266 0.89 3.05 6.64
N ASN A 267 2.22 3.08 6.74
CA ASN A 267 2.97 4.23 7.23
C ASN A 267 2.77 5.45 6.32
N ARG A 268 2.84 5.26 5.00
CA ARG A 268 2.57 6.32 4.02
C ARG A 268 1.12 6.78 4.04
N LEU A 269 0.16 5.87 4.19
CA LEU A 269 -1.26 6.21 4.38
C LEU A 269 -1.48 7.07 5.62
N ALA A 270 -0.84 6.75 6.75
CA ALA A 270 -0.95 7.55 7.97
C ALA A 270 -0.39 8.98 7.78
N ARG A 271 0.70 9.14 7.00
CA ARG A 271 1.28 10.47 6.70
C ARG A 271 0.34 11.36 5.90
N VAL A 272 -0.57 10.79 5.11
CA VAL A 272 -1.57 11.55 4.34
C VAL A 272 -2.47 12.40 5.25
N PHE A 273 -2.65 12.02 6.51
CA PHE A 273 -3.50 12.77 7.45
C PHE A 273 -2.98 14.17 7.73
N ARG A 274 -1.70 14.45 7.45
CA ARG A 274 -1.08 15.77 7.57
C ARG A 274 -1.73 16.82 6.65
N TRP A 275 -2.51 16.40 5.66
CA TRP A 275 -3.25 17.32 4.81
C TRP A 275 -4.36 18.04 5.60
N PRO A 276 -4.39 19.39 5.63
CA PRO A 276 -5.31 20.13 6.50
C PRO A 276 -6.80 20.02 6.14
N CYS A 277 -7.15 19.69 4.89
CA CYS A 277 -8.51 19.80 4.37
C CYS A 277 -9.12 18.46 3.92
N SER A 278 -8.58 17.33 4.37
CA SER A 278 -9.11 16.02 3.95
C SER A 278 -10.34 15.60 4.75
N THR A 279 -11.27 14.91 4.09
CA THR A 279 -12.45 14.31 4.74
C THR A 279 -12.04 13.13 5.63
N THR A 280 -12.97 12.44 6.29
CA THR A 280 -12.67 11.28 7.14
C THR A 280 -12.13 10.05 6.38
N LYS A 281 -12.16 10.04 5.04
CA LYS A 281 -11.91 8.82 4.23
C LYS A 281 -10.50 8.24 4.36
N PRO A 282 -9.40 9.02 4.37
CA PRO A 282 -8.06 8.48 4.63
C PRO A 282 -8.00 7.66 5.92
N SER A 283 -8.61 8.15 7.00
CA SER A 283 -8.66 7.41 8.27
C SER A 283 -9.48 6.11 8.17
N GLN A 284 -10.59 6.15 7.43
CA GLN A 284 -11.43 4.98 7.23
C GLN A 284 -10.72 3.90 6.41
N TRP A 285 -9.92 4.27 5.41
CA TRP A 285 -9.09 3.34 4.65
C TRP A 285 -8.08 2.64 5.57
N LEU A 286 -7.31 3.42 6.32
CA LEU A 286 -6.29 2.89 7.23
C LEU A 286 -6.90 1.95 8.29
N VAL A 287 -7.96 2.40 8.96
CA VAL A 287 -8.68 1.61 9.96
C VAL A 287 -9.32 0.36 9.35
N SER A 288 -9.81 0.40 8.11
CA SER A 288 -10.38 -0.78 7.45
C SER A 288 -9.32 -1.84 7.16
N ILE A 289 -8.11 -1.43 6.72
CA ILE A 289 -7.00 -2.36 6.53
C ILE A 289 -6.57 -2.96 7.87
N TRP A 290 -6.45 -2.15 8.93
CA TRP A 290 -6.14 -2.68 10.26
C TRP A 290 -7.21 -3.65 10.80
N LYS A 291 -8.50 -3.36 10.61
CA LYS A 291 -9.60 -4.28 10.96
C LYS A 291 -9.47 -5.61 10.23
N LEU A 292 -9.11 -5.59 8.95
CA LEU A 292 -8.87 -6.81 8.17
C LEU A 292 -7.66 -7.58 8.66
N LEU A 293 -6.58 -6.91 9.03
CA LEU A 293 -5.41 -7.54 9.64
C LEU A 293 -5.74 -8.22 10.96
N PHE A 294 -6.58 -7.58 11.80
CA PHE A 294 -7.12 -8.22 13.01
C PHE A 294 -7.95 -9.46 12.70
N LYS A 295 -8.86 -9.38 11.71
CA LYS A 295 -9.67 -10.52 11.26
C LYS A 295 -8.82 -11.69 10.74
N ARG A 296 -7.61 -11.39 10.26
CA ARG A 296 -6.62 -12.35 9.76
C ARG A 296 -5.61 -12.81 10.82
N GLU A 297 -5.79 -12.46 12.09
CA GLU A 297 -4.86 -12.78 13.18
C GLU A 297 -3.43 -12.23 12.96
N ARG A 298 -3.29 -11.12 12.22
CA ARG A 298 -2.03 -10.43 11.93
C ARG A 298 -1.86 -9.16 12.78
N GLU A 299 -2.21 -9.23 14.05
CA GLU A 299 -2.19 -8.07 14.98
C GLU A 299 -0.80 -7.45 15.13
N MET A 300 0.26 -8.28 15.02
CA MET A 300 1.65 -7.81 15.03
C MET A 300 1.93 -6.78 13.94
N LEU A 301 1.37 -6.91 12.74
CA LEU A 301 1.60 -5.94 11.67
C LEU A 301 0.92 -4.61 11.94
N VAL A 302 -0.22 -4.65 12.64
CA VAL A 302 -0.87 -3.43 13.13
C VAL A 302 0.06 -2.71 14.10
N ALA A 303 0.64 -3.42 15.07
CA ALA A 303 1.60 -2.86 16.01
C ALA A 303 2.85 -2.26 15.31
N HIS A 304 3.38 -2.94 14.29
CA HIS A 304 4.54 -2.45 13.53
C HIS A 304 4.21 -1.22 12.66
N SER A 305 3.04 -1.20 12.02
CA SER A 305 2.58 -0.06 11.23
C SER A 305 2.16 1.15 12.07
N ALA A 306 1.66 0.93 13.29
CA ALA A 306 1.44 1.96 14.29
C ALA A 306 2.74 2.27 15.06
N SER A 307 3.84 2.51 14.32
CA SER A 307 5.14 2.75 14.92
C SER A 307 5.13 3.95 15.88
N SER A 308 6.08 4.01 16.80
CA SER A 308 6.21 5.12 17.74
C SER A 308 6.32 6.48 17.03
N SER A 309 7.00 6.53 15.88
CA SER A 309 7.11 7.75 15.08
C SER A 309 5.75 8.24 14.56
N ILE A 310 4.93 7.32 14.04
CA ILE A 310 3.61 7.66 13.47
C ILE A 310 2.65 8.09 14.57
N ILE A 311 2.60 7.36 15.69
CA ILE A 311 1.73 7.74 16.79
C ILE A 311 2.15 9.09 17.38
N SER A 312 3.45 9.33 17.53
CA SER A 312 3.96 10.64 17.96
C SER A 312 3.54 11.76 17.01
N ASP A 313 3.66 11.54 15.70
CA ASP A 313 3.23 12.50 14.68
C ASP A 313 1.72 12.75 14.75
N LEU A 314 0.91 11.69 14.84
CA LEU A 314 -0.55 11.80 14.97
C LEU A 314 -0.95 12.56 16.23
N ILE A 315 -0.28 12.31 17.36
CA ILE A 315 -0.53 13.04 18.60
C ILE A 315 -0.22 14.52 18.40
N SER A 316 0.93 14.85 17.81
CA SER A 316 1.30 16.26 17.55
C SER A 316 0.30 17.04 16.70
N MET A 317 -0.53 16.34 15.93
CA MET A 317 -1.56 16.92 15.09
C MET A 317 -2.89 17.16 15.80
N ILE A 318 -3.08 16.65 17.03
CA ILE A 318 -4.28 16.92 17.86
C ILE A 318 -4.33 18.42 18.23
N GLY A 319 -3.21 19.14 18.19
CA GLY A 319 -3.21 20.60 18.28
C GLY A 319 -3.96 21.33 17.14
N ASN A 320 -4.20 20.68 15.99
CA ASN A 320 -4.83 21.30 14.83
C ASN A 320 -6.25 20.75 14.57
N PRO A 321 -7.32 21.54 14.83
CA PRO A 321 -8.71 21.11 14.63
C PRO A 321 -9.04 20.65 13.21
N SER A 322 -8.34 21.16 12.19
CA SER A 322 -8.62 20.81 10.79
C SER A 322 -8.31 19.32 10.49
N CYS A 323 -7.42 18.70 11.26
CA CYS A 323 -7.00 17.31 11.07
C CYS A 323 -7.83 16.29 11.86
N TYR A 324 -8.75 16.73 12.72
CA TYR A 324 -9.46 15.87 13.70
C TYR A 324 -10.21 14.72 13.05
N GLN A 325 -10.88 15.02 11.93
CA GLN A 325 -11.64 14.03 11.17
C GLN A 325 -10.81 12.85 10.67
N ASN A 326 -9.48 13.00 10.57
CA ASN A 326 -8.58 11.94 10.15
C ASN A 326 -7.79 11.33 11.29
N VAL A 327 -7.20 12.18 12.13
CA VAL A 327 -6.29 11.75 13.20
C VAL A 327 -7.03 11.00 14.30
N ILE A 328 -8.17 11.54 14.74
CA ILE A 328 -8.87 11.02 15.92
C ILE A 328 -9.43 9.61 15.69
N PRO A 329 -10.14 9.31 14.58
CA PRO A 329 -10.63 7.94 14.35
C PRO A 329 -9.52 6.89 14.35
N ALA A 330 -8.35 7.20 13.79
CA ALA A 330 -7.19 6.31 13.79
C ALA A 330 -6.64 6.09 15.21
N LEU A 331 -6.43 7.17 15.98
CA LEU A 331 -5.97 7.09 17.37
C LEU A 331 -6.97 6.36 18.28
N CYS A 332 -8.26 6.65 18.16
CA CYS A 332 -9.33 5.94 18.86
C CYS A 332 -9.22 4.43 18.63
N TRP A 333 -9.08 4.02 17.36
CA TRP A 333 -9.00 2.62 17.01
C TRP A 333 -7.72 1.95 17.54
N ILE A 334 -6.56 2.61 17.46
CA ILE A 334 -5.29 2.13 18.04
C ILE A 334 -5.43 1.95 19.56
N PHE A 335 -5.89 2.95 20.29
CA PHE A 335 -5.93 2.87 21.76
C PHE A 335 -6.98 1.89 22.30
N ILE A 336 -8.02 1.57 21.52
CA ILE A 336 -8.99 0.54 21.86
C ILE A 336 -8.44 -0.87 21.62
N ASN A 337 -7.78 -1.10 20.48
CA ASN A 337 -7.40 -2.45 20.03
C ASN A 337 -5.93 -2.80 20.29
N GLN A 338 -5.07 -1.81 20.50
CA GLN A 338 -3.63 -1.94 20.80
C GLN A 338 -3.25 -1.03 21.98
N PRO A 339 -3.83 -1.25 23.18
CA PRO A 339 -3.71 -0.32 24.31
C PRO A 339 -2.28 -0.18 24.84
N PHE A 340 -1.37 -1.12 24.56
CA PHE A 340 0.04 -1.04 25.01
C PHE A 340 0.77 0.20 24.48
N HIS A 341 0.37 0.78 23.34
CA HIS A 341 0.96 2.03 22.87
C HIS A 341 0.73 3.20 23.84
N LEU A 342 -0.33 3.16 24.66
CA LEU A 342 -0.57 4.16 25.71
C LEU A 342 0.54 4.17 26.76
N GLN A 343 1.30 3.09 26.95
CA GLN A 343 2.41 3.07 27.89
C GLN A 343 3.50 4.06 27.50
N THR A 344 3.76 4.18 26.20
CA THR A 344 4.78 5.08 25.66
C THR A 344 4.26 6.52 25.55
N PHE A 345 2.97 6.69 25.25
CA PHE A 345 2.41 7.99 24.85
C PHE A 345 1.47 8.64 25.86
N ALA A 346 1.16 8.01 27.00
CA ALA A 346 0.24 8.53 28.01
C ALA A 346 0.60 9.96 28.45
N SER A 347 1.89 10.24 28.71
CA SER A 347 2.35 11.57 29.13
C SER A 347 2.20 12.63 28.04
N SER A 348 2.48 12.27 26.78
CA SER A 348 2.33 13.17 25.62
C SER A 348 0.86 13.49 25.36
N LEU A 349 0.01 12.46 25.36
CA LEU A 349 -1.45 12.60 25.26
C LEU A 349 -2.02 13.44 26.40
N GLN A 350 -1.55 13.22 27.62
CA GLN A 350 -1.95 14.00 28.79
C GLN A 350 -1.67 15.48 28.56
N SER A 351 -0.45 15.82 28.13
CA SER A 351 -0.06 17.21 27.89
C SER A 351 -0.95 17.85 26.81
N GLU A 352 -1.16 17.20 25.68
CA GLU A 352 -1.95 17.78 24.58
C GLU A 352 -3.44 17.91 24.92
N ILE A 353 -4.06 16.85 25.43
CA ILE A 353 -5.49 16.85 25.78
C ILE A 353 -5.76 17.86 26.89
N LEU A 354 -4.91 17.91 27.93
CA LEU A 354 -5.09 18.89 29.01
C LEU A 354 -4.91 20.32 28.52
N GLN A 355 -3.92 20.61 27.67
CA GLN A 355 -3.76 21.95 27.08
C GLN A 355 -5.01 22.38 26.31
N LEU A 356 -5.57 21.50 25.48
CA LEU A 356 -6.77 21.79 24.70
C LEU A 356 -8.01 22.02 25.59
N VAL A 357 -8.19 21.20 26.63
CA VAL A 357 -9.31 21.31 27.57
C VAL A 357 -9.17 22.54 28.49
N LEU A 358 -7.97 22.86 28.95
CA LEU A 358 -7.71 24.03 29.80
C LEU A 358 -7.90 25.34 29.03
N ASN A 359 -7.52 25.37 27.75
CA ASN A 359 -7.66 26.57 26.93
C ASN A 359 -9.13 26.88 26.56
N ASN A 360 -10.01 25.89 26.55
CA ASN A 360 -11.44 26.06 26.27
C ASN A 360 -12.30 25.06 27.07
N PRO A 361 -12.91 25.47 28.21
CA PRO A 361 -13.66 24.55 29.07
C PRO A 361 -14.93 23.96 28.42
N ASN A 362 -15.49 24.61 27.39
CA ASN A 362 -16.61 24.09 26.61
C ASN A 362 -16.20 23.25 25.39
N PHE A 363 -14.89 23.14 25.09
CA PHE A 363 -14.38 22.50 23.87
C PHE A 363 -14.88 21.08 23.68
N LEU A 364 -14.92 20.29 24.76
CA LEU A 364 -15.42 18.92 24.71
C LEU A 364 -16.93 18.85 24.47
N ASN A 365 -17.71 19.83 24.92
CA ASN A 365 -19.16 19.83 24.65
C ASN A 365 -19.46 20.07 23.16
N GLU A 366 -18.55 20.75 22.46
CA GLU A 366 -18.71 21.13 21.05
C GLU A 366 -18.02 20.16 20.08
N ASN A 367 -17.10 19.30 20.56
CA ASN A 367 -16.28 18.44 19.71
C ASN A 367 -16.49 16.93 19.99
N ILE A 368 -17.31 16.29 19.16
CA ILE A 368 -17.70 14.88 19.30
C ILE A 368 -16.49 13.95 19.10
N GLU A 369 -15.62 14.26 18.15
CA GLU A 369 -14.41 13.50 17.85
C GLU A 369 -13.50 13.45 19.08
N MET A 370 -13.22 14.60 19.70
CA MET A 370 -12.40 14.66 20.91
C MET A 370 -13.01 13.88 22.08
N ASN A 371 -14.34 13.87 22.23
CA ASN A 371 -15.00 13.01 23.20
C ASN A 371 -14.78 11.52 22.93
N ASN A 372 -14.82 11.09 21.66
CA ASN A 372 -14.48 9.72 21.30
C ASN A 372 -13.02 9.41 21.68
N LEU A 373 -12.08 10.33 21.44
CA LEU A 373 -10.67 10.14 21.81
C LEU A 373 -10.48 9.97 23.32
N VAL A 374 -11.06 10.88 24.11
CA VAL A 374 -10.97 10.83 25.57
C VAL A 374 -11.52 9.52 26.11
N GLU A 375 -12.70 9.08 25.64
CA GLU A 375 -13.27 7.81 26.09
C GLU A 375 -12.45 6.61 25.61
N SER A 376 -11.88 6.64 24.40
CA SER A 376 -10.96 5.60 23.89
C SER A 376 -9.71 5.46 24.76
N VAL A 377 -9.09 6.59 25.16
CA VAL A 377 -7.93 6.59 26.08
C VAL A 377 -8.34 6.04 27.45
N ARG A 378 -9.49 6.46 28.00
CA ARG A 378 -10.01 5.94 29.28
C ARG A 378 -10.23 4.43 29.22
N TYR A 379 -10.78 3.91 28.14
CA TYR A 379 -10.97 2.47 27.93
C TYR A 379 -9.62 1.74 27.85
N GLY A 380 -8.68 2.24 27.03
CA GLY A 380 -7.36 1.63 26.88
C GLY A 380 -6.57 1.59 28.20
N LEU A 381 -6.58 2.68 28.98
CA LEU A 381 -5.95 2.74 30.29
C LEU A 381 -6.56 1.75 31.28
N LYS A 382 -7.90 1.63 31.34
CA LYS A 382 -8.56 0.60 32.17
C LYS A 382 -8.18 -0.81 31.75
N SER A 383 -8.08 -1.06 30.43
CA SER A 383 -7.63 -2.34 29.91
C SER A 383 -6.19 -2.68 30.31
N LEU A 384 -5.31 -1.68 30.41
CA LEU A 384 -3.95 -1.86 30.90
C LEU A 384 -3.91 -2.09 32.42
N LEU A 385 -4.67 -1.30 33.19
CA LEU A 385 -4.72 -1.40 34.66
C LEU A 385 -5.27 -2.75 35.15
N ASN A 386 -6.16 -3.37 34.37
CA ASN A 386 -6.71 -4.68 34.70
C ASN A 386 -5.74 -5.85 34.42
N ASN A 387 -4.62 -5.60 33.74
CA ASN A 387 -3.62 -6.61 33.41
C ASN A 387 -2.46 -6.50 34.41
N GLU A 388 -2.20 -7.57 35.17
CA GLU A 388 -1.20 -7.59 36.25
C GLU A 388 0.23 -7.32 35.77
N ASP A 389 0.53 -7.55 34.49
CA ASP A 389 1.85 -7.32 33.89
C ASP A 389 2.29 -5.84 33.83
N TYR A 390 1.37 -4.88 34.01
CA TYR A 390 1.64 -3.45 33.78
C TYR A 390 1.77 -2.59 35.05
N LEU A 391 2.14 -3.22 36.18
CA LEU A 391 2.32 -2.60 37.50
C LEU A 391 3.27 -1.39 37.53
N LEU A 392 4.29 -1.34 36.67
CA LEU A 392 5.32 -0.28 36.67
C LEU A 392 4.79 1.13 36.37
N ASN A 393 3.67 1.24 35.65
CA ASN A 393 3.09 2.54 35.24
C ASN A 393 1.70 2.80 35.87
N HIS A 394 1.33 2.02 36.89
CA HIS A 394 0.00 2.02 37.46
C HIS A 394 -0.42 3.40 38.02
N ASP A 395 0.50 4.11 38.67
CA ASP A 395 0.25 5.46 39.21
C ASP A 395 0.09 6.50 38.10
N LEU A 396 0.89 6.43 37.05
CA LEU A 396 0.81 7.34 35.90
C LEU A 396 -0.52 7.17 35.16
N PHE A 397 -0.95 5.93 34.92
CA PHE A 397 -2.24 5.64 34.28
C PHE A 397 -3.42 6.06 35.15
N ASN A 398 -3.35 5.82 36.46
CA ASN A 398 -4.38 6.28 37.40
C ASN A 398 -4.48 7.81 37.43
N ASN A 399 -3.35 8.51 37.48
CA ASN A 399 -3.32 9.98 37.45
C ASN A 399 -3.91 10.53 36.15
N LEU A 400 -3.54 9.94 35.00
CA LEU A 400 -4.13 10.32 33.72
C LEU A 400 -5.63 10.08 33.68
N LEU A 401 -6.09 8.89 34.12
CA LEU A 401 -7.51 8.54 34.15
C LEU A 401 -8.35 9.47 35.05
N GLN A 402 -7.76 9.94 36.16
CA GLN A 402 -8.36 10.94 37.05
C GLN A 402 -8.40 12.33 36.42
N SER A 403 -7.38 12.70 35.64
CA SER A 403 -7.33 14.00 34.96
C SER A 403 -8.30 14.12 33.77
N LEU A 404 -8.67 12.99 33.15
CA LEU A 404 -9.59 12.97 32.02
C LEU A 404 -11.06 13.13 32.48
N PRO A 405 -11.86 13.97 31.80
CA PRO A 405 -13.25 14.19 32.17
C PRO A 405 -14.07 12.91 32.01
N LYS A 406 -15.08 12.75 32.88
CA LYS A 406 -16.06 11.67 32.77
C LYS A 406 -17.12 12.08 31.75
N LEU A 407 -17.21 11.33 30.66
CA LEU A 407 -18.11 11.62 29.55
C LEU A 407 -19.43 10.83 29.64
N ASN A 408 -20.40 11.20 28.80
CA ASN A 408 -21.69 10.53 28.70
C ASN A 408 -21.52 9.06 28.24
N PRO A 409 -22.27 8.09 28.81
CA PRO A 409 -22.22 6.68 28.43
C PRO A 409 -22.44 6.38 26.93
N ILE A 410 -23.02 7.30 26.14
CA ILE A 410 -23.12 7.16 24.68
C ILE A 410 -21.74 6.89 24.04
N TYR A 411 -20.69 7.55 24.50
CA TYR A 411 -19.33 7.37 23.96
C TYR A 411 -18.75 5.98 24.27
N ALA A 412 -19.10 5.40 25.43
CA ALA A 412 -18.72 4.02 25.76
C ALA A 412 -19.38 3.00 24.80
N LYS A 413 -20.59 3.29 24.29
CA LYS A 413 -21.25 2.46 23.26
C LYS A 413 -20.50 2.53 21.92
N ASN A 414 -19.98 3.71 21.54
CA ASN A 414 -19.17 3.86 20.32
C ASN A 414 -17.89 3.02 20.39
N ILE A 415 -17.25 2.93 21.55
CA ILE A 415 -16.09 2.06 21.77
C ILE A 415 -16.42 0.60 21.49
N GLN A 416 -17.58 0.14 21.96
CA GLN A 416 -17.97 -1.25 21.78
C GLN A 416 -18.22 -1.61 20.30
N LEU A 417 -18.58 -0.63 19.47
CA LEU A 417 -18.67 -0.80 18.00
C LEU A 417 -17.29 -0.79 17.31
N MET A 418 -16.31 -0.09 17.88
CA MET A 418 -14.94 -0.01 17.34
C MET A 418 -14.04 -1.17 17.75
N LYS A 419 -14.42 -1.92 18.79
CA LYS A 419 -13.68 -3.08 19.29
C LYS A 419 -13.72 -4.23 18.28
N CYS A 420 -12.55 -4.67 17.83
CA CYS A 420 -12.42 -5.91 17.09
C CYS A 420 -12.55 -7.08 18.08
N LYS A 421 -13.44 -8.04 17.78
CA LYS A 421 -13.46 -9.32 18.49
C LYS A 421 -12.40 -10.20 17.83
N SER A 422 -11.27 -10.44 18.49
CA SER A 422 -10.42 -11.53 18.02
C SER A 422 -11.09 -12.85 18.39
N SER A 423 -10.94 -13.85 17.53
CA SER A 423 -11.33 -15.25 17.81
C SER A 423 -10.49 -15.89 18.92
N SER A 424 -9.51 -15.17 19.48
CA SER A 424 -8.35 -15.77 20.14
C SER A 424 -7.96 -15.08 21.47
N ILE A 425 -8.64 -14.00 21.90
CA ILE A 425 -8.26 -13.20 23.08
C ILE A 425 -8.66 -13.80 24.44
N GLU A 426 -9.35 -14.95 24.50
CA GLU A 426 -9.56 -15.59 25.82
C GLU A 426 -8.40 -16.47 26.30
N ASN A 427 -7.32 -16.71 25.53
CA ASN A 427 -6.28 -17.67 25.94
C ASN A 427 -4.81 -17.32 25.67
N TYR A 428 -4.46 -16.07 25.36
CA TYR A 428 -3.05 -15.66 25.24
C TYR A 428 -2.76 -14.33 25.92
N SER A 429 -2.90 -14.32 27.25
CA SER A 429 -2.01 -13.51 28.08
C SER A 429 -0.62 -14.14 28.02
N ASN A 430 0.32 -13.47 27.35
CA ASN A 430 1.71 -13.20 27.78
C ASN A 430 2.61 -12.83 26.58
N GLU A 431 3.22 -11.64 26.68
CA GLU A 431 4.42 -11.12 26.00
C GLU A 431 4.39 -10.71 24.52
N ILE A 432 4.36 -9.38 24.27
CA ILE A 432 5.11 -8.79 23.13
C ILE A 432 5.86 -7.54 23.63
N THR A 433 7.08 -7.74 24.13
CA THR A 433 8.19 -6.84 23.78
C THR A 433 8.61 -7.20 22.36
N VAL A 434 8.49 -6.26 21.41
CA VAL A 434 8.83 -6.45 19.98
C VAL A 434 10.06 -7.33 19.83
N ARG A 435 9.88 -8.55 19.32
CA ARG A 435 10.97 -9.41 18.88
C ARG A 435 11.20 -9.20 17.41
N VAL A 436 12.45 -8.93 17.04
CA VAL A 436 12.90 -8.89 15.64
C VAL A 436 12.78 -10.28 14.97
N HIS A 437 12.64 -11.35 15.76
CA HIS A 437 12.51 -12.73 15.28
C HIS A 437 11.35 -13.44 16.01
N ASP A 438 10.40 -14.00 15.25
CA ASP A 438 9.24 -14.74 15.78
C ASP A 438 9.63 -15.96 16.62
N LYS A 439 10.83 -16.52 16.38
CA LYS A 439 11.40 -17.68 17.11
C LYS A 439 12.90 -17.52 17.27
N VAL A 440 13.43 -17.98 18.40
CA VAL A 440 14.87 -17.98 18.71
C VAL A 440 15.46 -19.34 18.35
N GLY A 441 16.51 -19.35 17.53
CA GLY A 441 17.26 -20.56 17.19
C GLY A 441 18.30 -20.94 18.25
N LEU A 442 18.94 -22.09 18.06
CA LEU A 442 20.04 -22.56 18.91
C LEU A 442 21.34 -22.65 18.09
N VAL A 443 22.41 -22.05 18.60
CA VAL A 443 23.73 -22.12 17.98
C VAL A 443 24.22 -23.56 18.02
N ASN A 444 24.65 -24.11 16.89
CA ASN A 444 25.35 -25.39 16.85
C ASN A 444 26.77 -25.22 17.39
N ILE A 445 27.07 -25.79 18.55
CA ILE A 445 28.36 -25.64 19.25
C ILE A 445 29.36 -26.77 18.91
N GLY A 446 29.15 -27.45 17.78
CA GLY A 446 30.00 -28.52 17.26
C GLY A 446 29.30 -29.88 17.26
N ASN A 447 28.77 -30.29 16.11
CA ASN A 447 27.98 -31.53 15.93
C ASN A 447 26.82 -31.74 16.93
N THR A 448 26.26 -30.65 17.46
CA THR A 448 25.17 -30.65 18.47
C THR A 448 23.76 -30.51 17.89
N CYS A 449 23.58 -30.75 16.60
CA CYS A 449 22.26 -30.63 15.95
C CYS A 449 21.22 -31.59 16.55
N TYR A 450 21.66 -32.75 17.06
CA TYR A 450 20.80 -33.71 17.76
C TYR A 450 20.16 -33.10 19.02
N LEU A 451 20.92 -32.34 19.81
CA LEU A 451 20.40 -31.63 20.99
C LEU A 451 19.48 -30.49 20.55
N ASN A 452 19.92 -29.68 19.58
CA ASN A 452 19.17 -28.50 19.14
C ASN A 452 17.76 -28.88 18.62
N ALA A 453 17.67 -29.96 17.84
CA ALA A 453 16.40 -30.47 17.33
C ALA A 453 15.46 -30.93 18.48
N ILE A 454 15.99 -31.68 19.44
CA ILE A 454 15.21 -32.16 20.60
C ILE A 454 14.73 -31.00 21.47
N MET A 455 15.58 -30.01 21.73
CA MET A 455 15.21 -28.85 22.55
C MET A 455 14.11 -28.01 21.91
N GLN A 456 14.16 -27.79 20.60
CA GLN A 456 13.10 -27.09 19.88
C GLN A 456 11.79 -27.91 19.86
N ALA A 457 11.87 -29.23 19.70
CA ALA A 457 10.70 -30.11 19.75
C ALA A 457 10.02 -30.12 21.14
N LEU A 458 10.81 -30.26 22.21
CA LEU A 458 10.30 -30.21 23.59
C LEU A 458 9.73 -28.83 23.95
N TYR A 459 10.36 -27.75 23.47
CA TYR A 459 9.84 -26.40 23.68
C TYR A 459 8.51 -26.16 22.95
N ALA A 460 8.33 -26.75 21.75
CA ALA A 460 7.08 -26.67 21.00
C ALA A 460 5.92 -27.42 21.68
N CYS A 461 6.21 -28.38 22.57
CA CYS A 461 5.21 -29.05 23.39
C CYS A 461 4.70 -28.11 24.50
N THR A 462 3.66 -27.31 24.22
CA THR A 462 3.14 -26.27 25.13
C THR A 462 2.96 -26.73 26.58
N LYS A 463 2.35 -27.90 26.81
CA LYS A 463 2.16 -28.44 28.16
C LYS A 463 3.49 -28.68 28.88
N PHE A 464 4.44 -29.33 28.22
CA PHE A 464 5.76 -29.59 28.78
C PHE A 464 6.53 -28.29 29.05
N ARG A 465 6.51 -27.35 28.09
CA ARG A 465 7.11 -26.02 28.22
C ARG A 465 6.58 -25.28 29.45
N MET A 466 5.26 -25.19 29.61
CA MET A 466 4.65 -24.50 30.74
C MET A 466 4.97 -25.19 32.08
N CYS A 467 4.95 -26.52 32.12
CA CYS A 467 5.37 -27.26 33.31
C CYS A 467 6.82 -26.96 33.69
N VAL A 468 7.73 -26.93 32.72
CA VAL A 468 9.13 -26.58 32.96
C VAL A 468 9.24 -25.14 33.46
N LEU A 469 8.65 -24.14 32.78
CA LEU A 469 8.78 -22.73 33.15
C LEU A 469 8.16 -22.38 34.51
N ASN A 470 7.07 -23.05 34.89
CA ASN A 470 6.36 -22.79 36.15
C ASN A 470 6.87 -23.63 37.33
N CYS A 471 7.84 -24.51 37.13
CA CYS A 471 8.37 -25.35 38.20
C CYS A 471 9.20 -24.50 39.18
N ASP A 472 8.97 -24.64 40.49
CA ASP A 472 9.76 -23.92 41.50
C ASP A 472 11.14 -24.56 41.65
N THR A 473 12.14 -24.03 40.94
CA THR A 473 13.51 -24.56 41.01
C THR A 473 14.32 -24.06 42.20
N LEU A 474 13.83 -23.06 42.95
CA LEU A 474 14.52 -22.52 44.12
C LEU A 474 14.40 -23.46 45.32
N SER A 475 13.27 -24.16 45.44
CA SER A 475 13.03 -25.16 46.50
C SER A 475 13.63 -26.54 46.18
N LEU A 476 13.84 -26.86 44.89
CA LEU A 476 14.18 -28.21 44.43
C LEU A 476 15.69 -28.49 44.27
N ASN A 477 16.57 -27.48 44.30
CA ASN A 477 18.03 -27.64 44.10
C ASN A 477 18.43 -28.50 42.87
N ASN A 478 17.62 -28.47 41.80
CA ASN A 478 17.87 -29.22 40.58
C ASN A 478 18.55 -28.33 39.52
N GLU A 479 19.87 -28.48 39.38
CA GLU A 479 20.68 -27.70 38.43
C GLU A 479 20.37 -28.00 36.96
N LEU A 480 19.99 -29.24 36.61
CA LEU A 480 19.62 -29.61 35.24
C LEU A 480 18.29 -28.96 34.84
N LEU A 481 17.28 -29.08 35.69
CA LEU A 481 15.97 -28.46 35.47
C LEU A 481 16.07 -26.93 35.43
N LYS A 482 16.88 -26.33 36.30
CA LYS A 482 17.17 -24.88 36.27
C LYS A 482 17.84 -24.45 34.97
N SER A 483 18.76 -25.25 34.45
CA SER A 483 19.41 -25.00 33.17
C SER A 483 18.46 -25.13 31.98
N LEU A 484 17.56 -26.11 32.04
CA LEU A 484 16.47 -26.29 31.07
C LEU A 484 15.48 -25.12 31.09
N GLN A 485 15.08 -24.67 32.28
CA GLN A 485 14.24 -23.48 32.47
C GLN A 485 14.89 -22.24 31.87
N ASN A 486 16.18 -22.00 32.16
CA ASN A 486 16.90 -20.88 31.58
C ASN A 486 16.92 -20.96 30.05
N LEU A 487 17.19 -22.14 29.47
CA LEU A 487 17.15 -22.33 28.03
C LEU A 487 15.76 -22.01 27.46
N PHE A 488 14.69 -22.53 28.07
CA PHE A 488 13.31 -22.24 27.65
C PHE A 488 12.93 -20.78 27.82
N ALA A 489 13.37 -20.12 28.89
CA ALA A 489 13.20 -18.69 29.09
C ALA A 489 13.92 -17.90 27.98
N PHE A 490 15.15 -18.26 27.61
CA PHE A 490 15.83 -17.60 26.49
C PHE A 490 15.13 -17.84 25.15
N LEU A 491 14.64 -19.06 24.87
CA LEU A 491 13.82 -19.29 23.68
C LEU A 491 12.52 -18.49 23.72
N ALA A 492 11.96 -18.32 24.92
CA ALA A 492 10.71 -17.64 25.17
C ALA A 492 10.83 -16.14 25.31
N LEU A 493 12.00 -15.53 25.50
CA LEU A 493 12.18 -14.09 25.84
C LEU A 493 13.29 -13.38 25.05
N SER A 494 14.27 -14.11 24.50
CA SER A 494 15.46 -13.50 23.90
C SER A 494 15.13 -12.64 22.68
N GLN A 495 15.76 -11.47 22.63
CA GLN A 495 15.75 -10.56 21.47
C GLN A 495 16.79 -10.94 20.41
N ARG A 496 17.75 -11.80 20.74
CA ARG A 496 18.76 -12.31 19.80
C ARG A 496 18.16 -13.42 18.93
N PRO A 497 18.55 -13.53 17.64
CA PRO A 497 18.09 -14.60 16.76
C PRO A 497 18.47 -16.00 17.23
N TYR A 498 19.55 -16.12 18.04
CA TYR A 498 20.07 -17.40 18.49
C TYR A 498 20.53 -17.36 19.95
N TYR A 499 20.30 -18.46 20.67
CA TYR A 499 20.86 -18.73 22.00
C TYR A 499 21.95 -19.80 21.91
N ARG A 500 22.99 -19.70 22.75
CA ARG A 500 24.11 -20.66 22.79
C ARG A 500 23.93 -21.63 23.98
N PRO A 501 23.51 -22.90 23.77
CA PRO A 501 23.12 -23.80 24.85
C PRO A 501 24.30 -24.57 25.49
N GLU A 502 25.49 -23.98 25.59
CA GLU A 502 26.71 -24.70 26.02
C GLU A 502 26.65 -25.18 27.48
N ARG A 503 26.12 -24.34 28.39
CA ARG A 503 25.93 -24.73 29.80
C ARG A 503 24.93 -25.87 29.95
N PHE A 504 23.83 -25.82 29.21
CA PHE A 504 22.82 -26.87 29.22
C PHE A 504 23.38 -28.18 28.64
N TRP A 505 24.10 -28.12 27.52
CA TRP A 505 24.73 -29.30 26.92
C TRP A 505 25.69 -30.01 27.89
N LEU A 506 26.49 -29.25 28.65
CA LEU A 506 27.41 -29.83 29.64
C LEU A 506 26.71 -30.60 30.77
N GLN A 507 25.50 -30.18 31.14
CA GLN A 507 24.72 -30.78 32.23
C GLN A 507 23.78 -31.90 31.75
N ALA A 508 23.25 -31.77 30.52
CA ALA A 508 22.23 -32.67 29.99
C ALA A 508 22.80 -33.87 29.23
N LYS A 509 24.08 -33.84 28.83
CA LYS A 509 24.66 -34.91 28.02
C LYS A 509 24.90 -36.18 28.85
N PRO A 510 24.72 -37.37 28.27
CA PRO A 510 25.29 -38.59 28.80
C PRO A 510 26.80 -38.46 29.06
N SER A 511 27.31 -39.16 30.07
CA SER A 511 28.74 -39.11 30.43
C SER A 511 29.65 -39.55 29.27
N TYR A 512 29.21 -40.52 28.48
CA TYR A 512 29.91 -41.08 27.32
C TYR A 512 29.76 -40.27 26.03
N PHE A 513 28.97 -39.19 26.01
CA PHE A 513 28.94 -38.28 24.87
C PHE A 513 30.15 -37.35 24.90
N GLU A 514 30.95 -37.37 23.85
CA GLU A 514 32.10 -36.49 23.67
C GLU A 514 31.77 -35.25 22.85
N ARG A 515 32.55 -34.18 23.05
CA ARG A 515 32.40 -32.92 22.29
C ARG A 515 32.74 -33.18 20.81
N ASN A 516 32.02 -32.51 19.91
CA ASN A 516 32.21 -32.59 18.45
C ASN A 516 31.92 -33.96 17.80
N GLN A 517 31.31 -34.92 18.52
CA GLN A 517 30.81 -36.15 17.90
C GLN A 517 29.34 -36.02 17.51
N GLN A 518 28.97 -36.68 16.40
CA GLN A 518 27.56 -36.86 16.05
C GLN A 518 26.94 -37.89 16.99
N GLN A 519 25.71 -37.65 17.43
CA GLN A 519 24.99 -38.51 18.38
C GLN A 519 23.56 -38.73 17.91
N ASP A 520 22.92 -39.80 18.41
CA ASP A 520 21.51 -40.07 18.15
C ASP A 520 20.61 -39.14 19.00
N CYS A 521 19.71 -38.42 18.33
CA CYS A 521 18.78 -37.49 18.97
C CYS A 521 17.75 -38.19 19.89
N GLN A 522 17.32 -39.40 19.53
CA GLN A 522 16.39 -40.19 20.34
C GLN A 522 17.08 -40.75 21.58
N GLU A 523 18.36 -41.12 21.48
CA GLU A 523 19.15 -41.53 22.65
C GLU A 523 19.31 -40.36 23.63
N PHE A 524 19.67 -39.18 23.13
CA PHE A 524 19.75 -37.97 23.94
C PHE A 524 18.40 -37.65 24.62
N LEU A 525 17.30 -37.71 23.87
CA LEU A 525 15.95 -37.45 24.40
C LEU A 525 15.59 -38.41 25.53
N ARG A 526 15.80 -39.71 25.34
CA ARG A 526 15.52 -40.73 26.36
C ARG A 526 16.33 -40.44 27.64
N HIS A 527 17.64 -40.25 27.49
CA HIS A 527 18.50 -39.93 28.63
C HIS A 527 18.05 -38.66 29.38
N LEU A 528 17.73 -37.59 28.66
CA LEU A 528 17.30 -36.33 29.25
C LEU A 528 15.99 -36.50 30.04
N LEU A 529 14.98 -37.16 29.46
CA LEU A 529 13.70 -37.37 30.13
C LEU A 529 13.81 -38.30 31.35
N ASP A 530 14.60 -39.37 31.24
CA ASP A 530 14.84 -40.28 32.37
C ASP A 530 15.57 -39.56 33.51
N THR A 531 16.56 -38.72 33.19
CA THR A 531 17.30 -37.94 34.18
C THR A 531 16.39 -36.94 34.91
N LEU A 532 15.59 -36.17 34.16
CA LEU A 532 14.64 -35.22 34.73
C LEU A 532 13.59 -35.92 35.61
N HIS A 533 13.11 -37.08 35.17
CA HIS A 533 12.12 -37.88 35.91
C HIS A 533 12.67 -38.43 37.22
N GLU A 534 13.88 -38.99 37.20
CA GLU A 534 14.52 -39.51 38.42
C GLU A 534 14.89 -38.40 39.40
N GLU A 535 15.26 -37.21 38.91
CA GLU A 535 15.46 -36.05 39.78
C GLU A 535 14.15 -35.55 40.40
N ALA A 536 13.05 -35.53 39.64
CA ALA A 536 11.74 -35.15 40.16
C ALA A 536 11.21 -36.14 41.21
N LYS A 537 11.43 -37.46 41.02
CA LYS A 537 11.04 -38.49 42.02
C LYS A 537 11.74 -38.31 43.36
N LYS A 538 13.03 -37.95 43.36
CA LYS A 538 13.82 -37.77 44.60
C LYS A 538 13.30 -36.64 45.49
N GLN A 539 12.40 -35.79 44.98
CA GLN A 539 11.88 -34.60 45.64
C GLN A 539 10.47 -34.79 46.20
N ILE A 540 9.83 -35.95 46.00
CA ILE A 540 8.57 -36.32 46.63
C ILE A 540 8.91 -37.10 47.91
N PRO A 541 8.63 -36.59 49.13
CA PRO A 541 8.73 -37.40 50.33
C PRO A 541 7.75 -38.57 50.24
N ASN A 542 8.17 -39.77 50.64
CA ASN A 542 7.27 -40.92 50.79
C ASN A 542 6.06 -40.61 51.67
#